data_AF-A0AB39V5R9-F1
#
_entry.id   AF-A0AB39V5R9-F1
#
_cell.length_a   1.000
_cell.length_b   1.000
_cell.length_c   1.000
_cell.angle_alpha   90.00
_cell.angle_beta   90.00
_cell.angle_gamma   90.00
#
_symmetry.space_group_name_H-M   'P 1'
#
loop_
_entity.id
_entity.type
_entity.pdbx_description
1 polymer ?
#
loop_
_entity_poly.entity_id
_entity_poly.type
_entity_poly.pdbx_seq_one_letter_code
_entity_poly.pdbx_strand_id
1 'polypeptide(L)'
;MCEKIKKLAVLLCFAILISCSSVGKRVIPDSEVVSRDIVVSNSISEIKQKFNEEIKPQNVGIYKKGFRNWKVILYGKQVYYTVFVTEDGKIVSSERLDYK
;
A
#
# COMPACT_ATOMS: atom_id res chain seq x y z
N MET A 1 -20.92 19.36 -43.75
CA MET A 1 -20.00 19.18 -42.61
C MET A 1 -18.82 18.33 -43.09
N CYS A 2 -17.63 18.94 -43.21
CA CYS A 2 -16.49 18.46 -44.01
C CYS A 2 -15.96 17.08 -43.57
N GLU A 3 -15.85 16.10 -44.49
CA GLU A 3 -15.35 14.73 -44.22
C GLU A 3 -14.03 14.67 -43.43
N LYS A 4 -13.16 15.68 -43.64
CA LYS A 4 -11.88 15.82 -42.93
C LYS A 4 -12.05 15.92 -41.40
N ILE A 5 -13.12 16.56 -40.94
CA ILE A 5 -13.44 16.72 -39.51
C ILE A 5 -13.89 15.37 -38.93
N LYS A 6 -14.67 14.59 -39.68
CA LYS A 6 -15.07 13.23 -39.25
C LYS A 6 -13.87 12.29 -39.13
N LYS A 7 -12.95 12.31 -40.11
CA LYS A 7 -11.72 11.50 -40.03
C LYS A 7 -10.82 11.91 -38.86
N LEU A 8 -10.69 13.21 -38.61
CA LEU A 8 -9.92 13.73 -37.49
C LEU A 8 -10.54 13.34 -36.14
N ALA A 9 -11.86 13.41 -36.02
CA ALA A 9 -12.58 13.01 -34.81
C ALA A 9 -12.42 11.51 -34.50
N VAL A 10 -12.52 10.65 -35.53
CA VAL A 10 -12.31 9.20 -35.36
C VAL A 10 -10.87 8.90 -34.92
N LEU A 11 -9.88 9.58 -35.50
CA LEU A 11 -8.47 9.41 -35.11
C LEU A 11 -8.22 9.81 -33.65
N LEU A 12 -8.83 10.91 -33.19
CA LEU A 12 -8.76 11.36 -31.80
C LEU A 12 -9.42 10.36 -30.83
N CYS A 13 -10.58 9.81 -31.21
CA CYS A 13 -11.26 8.79 -30.40
C CYS A 13 -10.39 7.53 -30.24
N PHE A 14 -9.71 7.07 -31.29
CA PHE A 14 -8.79 5.95 -31.19
C PHE A 14 -7.56 6.26 -30.33
N ALA A 15 -7.04 7.48 -30.35
CA ALA A 15 -5.92 7.89 -29.48
C ALA A 15 -6.27 7.86 -27.99
N ILE A 16 -7.54 8.14 -27.62
CA ILE A 16 -8.03 8.08 -26.23
C ILE A 16 -8.20 6.63 -25.75
N LEU A 17 -8.55 5.71 -26.66
CA LEU A 17 -8.72 4.28 -26.35
C LEU A 17 -7.40 3.56 -26.04
N ILE A 18 -6.26 4.13 -26.42
CA ILE A 18 -4.91 3.63 -26.06
C ILE A 18 -4.44 4.17 -24.71
N SER A 19 -5.31 4.81 -23.90
CA SER A 19 -4.93 5.25 -22.56
C SER A 19 -4.64 4.02 -21.68
N CYS A 20 -3.34 3.71 -21.64
CA CYS A 20 -2.71 2.61 -20.95
C CYS A 20 -3.23 2.50 -19.53
N SER A 21 -3.76 1.33 -19.17
CA SER A 21 -3.87 0.92 -17.78
C SER A 21 -2.48 1.04 -17.17
N SER A 22 -2.18 2.15 -16.50
CA SER A 22 -0.90 2.34 -15.83
C SER A 22 -0.87 1.37 -14.65
N VAL A 23 -0.33 0.18 -14.91
CA VAL A 23 0.02 -0.78 -13.86
C VAL A 23 1.17 -0.12 -13.13
N GLY A 24 0.97 0.22 -11.85
CA GLY A 24 2.01 0.85 -11.05
C GLY A 24 3.33 0.10 -11.22
N LYS A 25 4.45 0.82 -11.35
CA LYS A 25 5.77 0.21 -11.44
C LYS A 25 6.34 0.04 -10.04
N ARG A 26 7.00 -1.10 -9.82
CA ARG A 26 7.76 -1.36 -8.60
C ARG A 26 8.96 -0.42 -8.55
N VAL A 27 9.20 0.19 -7.39
CA VAL A 27 10.33 1.11 -7.15
C VAL A 27 11.48 0.39 -6.44
N ILE A 28 11.17 -0.61 -5.61
CA ILE A 28 12.14 -1.40 -4.83
C ILE A 28 12.56 -2.65 -5.62
N PRO A 29 13.86 -2.96 -5.78
CA PRO A 29 14.30 -4.20 -6.42
C PRO A 29 13.76 -5.45 -5.73
N ASP A 30 13.48 -6.51 -6.49
CA ASP A 30 12.93 -7.76 -5.95
C ASP A 30 13.81 -8.39 -4.85
N SER A 31 15.13 -8.21 -4.94
CA SER A 31 16.11 -8.66 -3.94
C SER A 31 16.01 -7.95 -2.59
N GLU A 32 15.43 -6.75 -2.56
CA GLU A 32 15.28 -5.93 -1.35
C GLU A 32 13.90 -6.09 -0.71
N VAL A 33 12.96 -6.76 -1.39
CA VAL A 33 11.61 -6.97 -0.86
C VAL A 33 11.66 -7.93 0.31
N VAL A 34 11.29 -7.44 1.49
CA VAL A 34 11.28 -8.25 2.71
C VAL A 34 10.06 -9.16 2.77
N SER A 35 10.19 -10.25 3.54
CA SER A 35 9.09 -11.19 3.76
C SER A 35 7.97 -10.56 4.59
N ARG A 36 6.78 -11.17 4.53
CA ARG A 36 5.63 -10.80 5.35
C ARG A 36 5.98 -10.81 6.86
N ASP A 37 6.75 -11.79 7.30
CA ASP A 37 7.07 -11.96 8.72
C ASP A 37 7.94 -10.81 9.23
N ILE A 38 8.88 -10.33 8.40
CA ILE A 38 9.70 -9.15 8.71
C ILE A 38 8.83 -7.89 8.81
N VAL A 39 7.88 -7.72 7.89
CA VAL A 39 6.93 -6.59 7.93
C VAL A 39 6.12 -6.61 9.23
N VAL A 40 5.66 -7.78 9.67
CA VAL A 40 4.93 -7.95 10.95
C VAL A 40 5.83 -7.64 12.13
N SER A 41 7.03 -8.22 12.19
CA SER A 41 7.93 -8.02 13.33
C SER A 41 8.33 -6.55 13.49
N ASN A 42 8.62 -5.87 12.38
CA ASN A 42 8.95 -4.44 12.39
C ASN A 42 7.76 -3.61 12.88
N SER A 43 6.55 -3.93 12.43
CA SER A 43 5.34 -3.23 12.85
C SER A 43 5.01 -3.43 14.33
N ILE A 44 5.14 -4.65 14.86
CA ILE A 44 4.95 -4.92 16.30
C ILE A 44 6.00 -4.15 17.12
N SER A 45 7.25 -4.13 16.65
CA SER A 45 8.34 -3.43 17.33
C SER A 45 8.11 -1.92 17.37
N GLU A 46 7.64 -1.33 16.26
CA GLU A 46 7.25 0.09 16.17
C GLU A 46 6.15 0.44 17.20
N ILE A 47 5.09 -0.38 17.29
CA ILE A 47 4.00 -0.12 18.25
C ILE A 47 4.49 -0.25 19.70
N LYS A 48 5.31 -1.26 19.98
CA LYS A 48 5.92 -1.43 21.30
C LYS A 48 6.79 -0.23 21.69
N GLN A 49 7.62 0.27 20.77
CA GLN A 49 8.52 1.39 21.04
C GLN A 49 7.77 2.73 21.16
N LYS A 50 6.82 2.98 20.27
CA LYS A 50 6.15 4.28 20.17
C LYS A 50 4.96 4.45 21.13
N PHE A 51 4.20 3.38 21.36
CA PHE A 51 2.97 3.43 22.16
C PHE A 51 3.04 2.60 23.44
N ASN A 52 4.15 1.89 23.67
CA ASN A 52 4.35 1.03 24.84
C ASN A 52 3.26 -0.06 24.99
N GLU A 53 2.73 -0.55 23.87
CA GLU A 53 1.76 -1.65 23.84
C GLU A 53 2.35 -2.91 23.19
N GLU A 54 2.12 -4.06 23.83
CA GLU A 54 2.57 -5.35 23.33
C GLU A 54 1.44 -6.07 22.58
N ILE A 55 1.65 -6.25 21.28
CA ILE A 55 0.70 -6.91 20.38
C ILE A 55 1.18 -8.32 20.08
N LYS A 56 0.28 -9.29 20.23
CA LYS A 56 0.58 -10.68 19.88
C LYS A 56 0.60 -10.86 18.36
N PRO A 57 1.52 -11.67 17.78
CA PRO A 57 1.59 -11.88 16.34
C PRO A 57 0.29 -12.36 15.69
N GLN A 58 -0.55 -13.11 16.41
CA GLN A 58 -1.87 -13.54 15.94
C GLN A 58 -2.90 -12.41 15.80
N ASN A 59 -2.66 -11.25 16.42
CA ASN A 59 -3.56 -10.09 16.42
C ASN A 59 -3.13 -9.06 15.37
N VAL A 60 -2.73 -9.53 14.18
CA VAL A 60 -2.22 -8.67 13.11
C VAL A 60 -2.94 -8.96 11.80
N GLY A 61 -3.58 -7.93 11.25
CA GLY A 61 -4.11 -7.91 9.88
C GLY A 61 -3.10 -7.29 8.92
N ILE A 62 -2.96 -7.86 7.72
CA ILE A 62 -2.00 -7.37 6.72
C ILE A 62 -2.71 -7.18 5.39
N TYR A 63 -2.46 -6.03 4.77
CA TYR A 63 -2.98 -5.70 3.45
C TYR A 63 -1.86 -5.16 2.56
N LYS A 64 -1.79 -5.65 1.31
CA LYS A 64 -0.87 -5.18 0.27
C LYS A 64 -1.63 -5.02 -1.04
N LYS A 65 -1.50 -3.85 -1.67
CA LYS A 65 -2.13 -3.56 -2.97
C LYS A 65 -1.08 -3.29 -4.05
N GLY A 66 -0.82 -4.29 -4.90
CA GLY A 66 0.23 -4.19 -5.93
C GLY A 66 1.60 -3.87 -5.32
N PHE A 67 2.36 -2.96 -5.94
CA PHE A 67 3.67 -2.50 -5.46
C PHE A 67 3.60 -1.30 -4.50
N ARG A 68 2.47 -1.10 -3.82
CA ARG A 68 2.36 -0.09 -2.76
C ARG A 68 2.91 -0.63 -1.44
N ASN A 69 3.18 0.30 -0.53
CA ASN A 69 3.49 0.02 0.87
C ASN A 69 2.46 -0.95 1.47
N TRP A 70 2.95 -1.81 2.34
CA TRP A 70 2.15 -2.64 3.22
C TRP A 70 1.36 -1.76 4.17
N LYS A 71 0.10 -2.11 4.39
CA LYS A 71 -0.70 -1.61 5.50
C LYS A 71 -0.86 -2.75 6.50
N VAL A 72 -0.36 -2.54 7.70
CA VAL A 72 -0.47 -3.48 8.82
C VAL A 72 -1.43 -2.90 9.84
N ILE A 73 -2.37 -3.73 10.31
CA ILE A 73 -3.35 -3.38 11.34
C ILE A 73 -3.03 -4.23 12.56
N LEU A 74 -2.73 -3.61 13.69
CA LEU A 74 -2.37 -4.29 14.93
C LEU A 74 -3.50 -4.10 15.95
N TYR A 75 -4.11 -5.20 16.40
CA TYR A 75 -5.27 -5.16 17.28
C TYR A 75 -4.84 -5.22 18.75
N GLY A 76 -4.90 -4.07 19.41
CA GLY A 76 -4.70 -3.92 20.84
C GLY A 76 -5.98 -4.19 21.64
N LYS A 77 -5.94 -3.99 22.96
CA LYS A 77 -7.09 -4.32 23.83
C LYS A 77 -8.26 -3.37 23.68
N GLN A 78 -7.99 -2.07 23.59
CA GLN A 78 -9.00 -1.00 23.54
C GLN A 78 -8.89 -0.13 22.29
N VAL A 79 -7.78 -0.27 21.57
CA VAL A 79 -7.44 0.49 20.38
C VAL A 79 -6.84 -0.45 19.35
N TYR A 80 -6.78 -0.02 18.11
CA TYR A 80 -5.99 -0.66 17.07
C TYR A 80 -5.03 0.35 16.46
N TYR A 81 -3.98 -0.17 15.83
CA TYR A 81 -2.95 0.64 15.21
C TYR A 81 -2.91 0.36 13.72
N THR A 82 -2.55 1.37 12.95
CA THR A 82 -2.19 1.19 11.54
C THR A 82 -0.74 1.57 11.34
N VAL A 83 0.02 0.72 10.67
CA VAL A 83 1.42 0.94 10.33
C VAL A 83 1.58 0.78 8.83
N PHE A 84 2.18 1.77 8.19
CA PHE A 84 2.55 1.71 6.78
C PHE A 84 4.02 1.37 6.67
N VAL A 85 4.33 0.30 5.92
CA VAL A 85 5.69 -0.23 5.77
C VAL A 85 6.02 -0.31 4.29
N THR A 86 7.19 0.16 3.87
CA THR A 86 7.67 0.02 2.48
C THR A 86 7.95 -1.44 2.12
N GLU A 87 8.15 -1.74 0.83
CA GLU A 87 8.46 -3.12 0.40
C GLU A 87 9.81 -3.64 0.94
N ASP A 88 10.76 -2.76 1.25
CA ASP A 88 12.05 -3.05 1.90
C ASP A 88 11.99 -3.03 3.44
N GLY A 89 10.79 -2.92 4.02
CA GLY A 89 10.58 -3.12 5.46
C GLY A 89 10.74 -1.87 6.34
N LYS A 90 10.91 -0.68 5.76
CA LYS A 90 11.02 0.59 6.50
C LYS A 90 9.64 1.08 6.93
N ILE A 91 9.55 1.57 8.17
CA ILE A 91 8.33 2.21 8.68
C ILE A 91 8.18 3.58 8.05
N VAL A 92 7.04 3.82 7.39
CA VAL A 92 6.66 5.11 6.82
C VAL A 92 5.88 5.94 7.84
N SER A 93 4.90 5.31 8.49
CA SER A 93 4.08 5.94 9.51
C SER A 93 3.38 4.92 10.40
N SER A 94 2.97 5.36 11.58
CA SER A 94 2.22 4.58 12.56
C SER A 94 1.21 5.48 13.28
N GLU A 95 -0.04 5.02 13.36
CA GLU A 95 -1.18 5.76 13.91
C GLU A 95 -1.98 4.88 14.89
N ARG A 96 -2.47 5.49 15.97
CA ARG A 96 -3.38 4.88 16.97
C ARG A 96 -4.82 5.29 16.66
N LEU A 97 -5.74 4.33 16.69
CA LEU A 97 -7.15 4.51 16.39
C LEU A 97 -8.00 3.78 17.43
N ASP A 98 -9.08 4.41 17.88
CA ASP A 98 -10.03 3.77 18.80
C ASP A 98 -10.98 2.82 18.04
N TYR A 99 -11.37 1.73 18.70
CA TYR A 99 -12.46 0.90 18.17
C TYR A 99 -13.76 1.72 18.09
N LYS A 100 -14.55 1.47 17.05
CA LYS A 100 -15.89 2.05 16.91
C LYS A 100 -16.90 1.34 17.81
#